data_AF-A0A8K1AND0-F1
#
_entry.id   AF-A0A8K1AND0-F1
#
_cell.length_a   1.000
_cell.length_b   1.000
_cell.length_c   1.000
_cell.angle_alpha   90.00
_cell.angle_beta   90.00
_cell.angle_gamma   90.00
#
_symmetry.space_group_name_H-M   'P 1'
#
loop_
_entity.id
_entity.type
_entity.pdbx_description
1 polymer ?
#
loop_
_entity_poly.entity_id
_entity_poly.type
_entity_poly.pdbx_seq_one_letter_code
_entity_poly.pdbx_strand_id
1 'polypeptide(L)' 'YYSIKDLLGVFVLITLFMIMVLFFPDLLGDPDNYTPANPLNTPPH' A
#
# COMPACT_ATOMS: atom_id res chain seq x y z
N TYR A 1 17.70 -25.75 4.35
CA TYR A 1 16.45 -25.72 5.13
C TYR A 1 15.93 -24.29 5.27
N TYR A 2 16.68 -23.39 5.92
CA TYR A 2 16.26 -21.99 6.09
C TYR A 2 16.09 -21.21 4.79
N SER A 3 17.00 -21.37 3.82
CA SER A 3 16.91 -20.66 2.53
C SER A 3 15.60 -20.90 1.76
N ILE A 4 15.06 -22.13 1.79
CA ILE A 4 13.78 -22.44 1.15
C ILE A 4 12.60 -21.89 1.94
N LYS A 5 12.67 -21.93 3.28
CA LYS A 5 11.66 -21.32 4.16
C LYS A 5 11.58 -19.80 3.94
N ASP A 6 12.73 -19.15 3.79
CA ASP A 6 12.80 -17.71 3.60
C ASP A 6 12.30 -17.33 2.21
N LEU A 7 12.64 -18.11 1.17
CA LEU A 7 12.12 -17.92 -0.19
C LEU A 7 10.59 -18.06 -0.24
N LEU A 8 10.03 -19.07 0.45
CA LEU A 8 8.59 -19.25 0.56
C LEU A 8 7.95 -18.04 1.27
N GLY A 9 8.55 -17.56 2.35
CA GLY A 9 8.09 -16.37 3.08
C GLY A 9 8.07 -15.12 2.20
N VAL A 10 9.14 -14.88 1.43
CA VAL A 10 9.21 -13.76 0.47
C VAL A 10 8.16 -13.90 -0.62
N PHE A 11 7.92 -15.12 -1.14
CA PHE A 11 6.89 -15.35 -2.15
C PHE A 11 5.48 -15.02 -1.63
N VAL A 12 5.15 -15.43 -0.41
CA VAL A 12 3.87 -15.09 0.24
C VAL A 12 3.75 -13.58 0.45
N LEU A 13 4.81 -12.93 0.95
CA LEU A 13 4.83 -11.48 1.16
C LEU A 13 4.58 -10.72 -0.15
N ILE A 14 5.30 -11.07 -1.21
CA ILE A 14 5.15 -10.43 -2.52
C ILE A 14 3.75 -10.67 -3.07
N THR A 15 3.20 -11.89 -2.94
CA THR A 15 1.86 -12.19 -3.44
C THR A 15 0.80 -11.32 -2.75
N LEU A 16 0.85 -11.20 -1.42
CA LEU A 16 -0.06 -10.34 -0.66
C LEU A 16 0.11 -8.86 -1.02
N PHE A 17 1.36 -8.40 -1.16
CA PHE A 17 1.64 -7.03 -1.56
C PHE A 17 1.09 -6.72 -2.96
N MET A 18 1.29 -7.61 -3.93
CA MET A 18 0.79 -7.45 -5.28
C MET A 18 -0.74 -7.47 -5.34
N ILE A 19 -1.41 -8.23 -4.48
CA ILE A 19 -2.88 -8.18 -4.38
C ILE A 19 -3.34 -6.79 -3.96
N MET A 20 -2.71 -6.18 -2.95
CA MET A 20 -3.05 -4.82 -2.55
C MET A 20 -2.77 -3.81 -3.67
N VAL A 21 -1.59 -3.85 -4.28
CA VAL A 21 -1.22 -2.89 -5.33
C VAL A 21 -2.11 -3.00 -6.58
N LEU A 22 -2.46 -4.22 -7.01
CA LEU A 22 -3.17 -4.43 -8.27
C LEU A 22 -4.69 -4.33 -8.14
N PHE A 23 -5.27 -4.70 -7.01
CA PHE A 23 -6.73 -4.74 -6.83
C PHE A 23 -7.25 -3.66 -5.87
N PHE A 24 -6.42 -3.19 -4.93
CA PHE A 24 -6.83 -2.26 -3.88
C PHE A 24 -5.78 -1.15 -3.63
N PRO A 25 -5.34 -0.42 -4.67
CA PRO A 25 -4.21 0.50 -4.56
C PRO A 25 -4.43 1.62 -3.54
N ASP A 26 -5.68 2.07 -3.38
CA ASP A 26 -6.06 3.19 -2.52
C ASP A 26 -6.52 2.77 -1.12
N LEU A 27 -6.54 1.47 -0.80
CA LEU A 27 -7.12 0.97 0.44
C LEU A 27 -6.46 1.53 1.70
N LEU A 28 -5.17 1.85 1.62
CA LEU A 28 -4.38 2.44 2.70
C LEU A 28 -4.01 3.90 2.43
N GLY A 29 -4.58 4.50 1.39
CA GLY A 29 -4.36 5.89 1.00
C GLY A 29 -5.38 6.84 1.64
N ASP A 30 -5.06 8.13 1.61
CA ASP A 30 -5.96 9.20 2.00
C ASP A 30 -6.52 9.88 0.73
N PRO A 31 -7.85 9.90 0.52
CA PRO A 31 -8.46 10.56 -0.64
C PRO A 31 -8.09 12.04 -0.80
N ASP A 32 -7.86 12.76 0.30
CA ASP A 32 -7.58 14.20 0.22
C ASP A 32 -6.24 14.51 -0.42
N ASN A 33 -5.28 13.57 -0.35
CA ASN A 33 -3.97 13.70 -1.00
C ASN A 33 -4.02 13.64 -2.53
N TYR A 34 -5.19 13.33 -3.11
CA TYR A 34 -5.41 13.50 -4.56
C TYR A 34 -5.69 14.95 -4.96
N THR A 35 -5.94 15.84 -3.99
CA THR A 35 -6.09 17.27 -4.24
C THR A 35 -4.75 18.01 -4.04
N PRO A 36 -4.40 19.00 -4.88
CA PRO A 36 -3.19 19.79 -4.68
C PRO A 36 -3.23 20.53 -3.33
N ALA A 37 -2.08 20.63 -2.68
CA ALA A 37 -1.96 21.30 -1.39
C ALA A 37 -2.45 22.77 -1.46
N ASN A 38 -3.30 23.16 -0.50
CA ASN A 38 -3.77 24.52 -0.34
C ASN A 38 -3.32 25.07 1.03
N PRO A 39 -2.39 26.03 1.10
CA PRO A 39 -1.85 26.54 2.36
C PRO A 39 -2.87 27.36 3.18
N LEU A 40 -4.01 27.72 2.61
CA LEU A 40 -5.06 28.50 3.27
C LEU A 40 -6.29 27.65 3.67
N ASN A 41 -6.29 26.35 3.35
CA ASN A 41 -7.42 25.48 3.62
C ASN A 41 -6.93 24.16 4.26
N THR A 42 -7.39 23.89 5.46
CA THR A 42 -7.18 22.60 6.13
C THR A 42 -8.35 21.69 5.80
N PRO A 43 -8.12 20.41 5.42
CA PRO A 43 -9.21 19.50 5.16
C PRO A 43 -10.09 19.26 6.40
N PRO A 44 -11.36 18.87 6.21
CA PRO A 44 -12.35 18.83 7.28
C PRO A 44 -12.26 17.61 8.21
N HIS A 45 -11.49 16.58 7.85
CA HIS A 45 -11.35 15.33 8.61
C HIS A 45 -9.92 15.09 9.07
#